data_AF-B6H8S0-F1
#
_entry.id   AF-B6H8S0-F1
#
_cell.length_a   1.000
_cell.length_b   1.000
_cell.length_c   1.000
_cell.angle_alpha   90.00
_cell.angle_beta   90.00
_cell.angle_gamma   90.00
#
_symmetry.space_group_name_H-M   'P 1'
#
loop_
_entity.id
_entity.type
_entity.pdbx_description
1 polymer ?
#
loop_
_entity_poly.entity_id
_entity_poly.type
_entity_poly.pdbx_seq_one_letter_code
_entity_poly.pdbx_strand_id
1 'polypeptide(L)'
;MDSNDATWAWKLDTLPEETTTIVLNIYPKNISDTSTKSSTEGSAHAATQFLLEHLPKGNGLVKLLLPLQSGYIVQSDFLERRMVDCLNVTKLQGFVTPGKHIRGYTAEVYHGMSISSLLSYSYGAIVVQNDSSLSIETMSTAINDQLVNRLSFPWLSSTPIPRKRLALVGASSLTKAQGYLLAAASLNIAIVVFDEPSHWLSDNSYSHLREDFVPLDMAIDMDMAHRIAAALKRYQNSMEEKPIDGVMSFDERFHTIIAHVATQLDFKTSPPESVGLVQNKFKARQLDTNDFCRLVRSPEDLENMLSKDGPQLAYPLIIKPAKGWCSEGVWKVANEQELLEKVHLLWRESFTAWHGNEVVIETYVEGPEIDANIVLVDGEIVVFEANDDFPCTGDYNDKSGGRVQNFVETSNMLPSALPPYELRSVQQRLHELALAAGFRNAILHIEAKLRNSSCHYVKTDSDGLVDLELKTPATTTTQPKDVFLIEINPRAPGWQEVEATARTYGVCYYSISLLNALADKERIVSLSKPFLGGPQYHMQLLYVSVQKGGIYKFGDICKRVLQAPGQEHQLSAHVVKSTNLLEDGEEVLDPSTGQVYGTFIAIFLVISRTSRKEAMRIGNEIERLVREYTDGF
;
A
#
# COMPACT_ATOMS: atom_id res chain seq x y z
N MET A 1 -22.11 -42.12 29.09
CA MET A 1 -21.83 -41.98 30.53
C MET A 1 -20.32 -41.87 30.65
N ASP A 2 -19.69 -40.70 30.73
CA ASP A 2 -20.18 -39.33 30.89
C ASP A 2 -19.44 -38.40 29.94
N SER A 3 -20.21 -37.55 29.26
CA SER A 3 -19.76 -36.51 28.34
C SER A 3 -19.08 -35.39 29.12
N ASN A 4 -17.82 -35.10 28.77
CA ASN A 4 -17.13 -33.87 29.19
C ASN A 4 -17.65 -32.60 28.46
N ASP A 5 -18.89 -32.61 27.95
CA ASP A 5 -19.52 -31.54 27.17
C ASP A 5 -19.91 -30.29 28.00
N ALA A 6 -19.49 -30.19 29.26
CA ALA A 6 -20.12 -29.32 30.24
C ALA A 6 -19.42 -27.96 30.50
N THR A 7 -18.32 -27.60 29.83
CA THR A 7 -17.49 -26.45 30.26
C THR A 7 -17.99 -25.06 29.81
N TRP A 8 -18.69 -24.94 28.66
CA TRP A 8 -19.06 -23.62 28.09
C TRP A 8 -20.54 -23.51 27.72
N ALA A 9 -21.11 -22.31 27.83
CA ALA A 9 -22.41 -21.99 27.24
C ALA A 9 -22.17 -21.42 25.84
N TRP A 10 -23.04 -21.73 24.87
CA TRP A 10 -22.81 -21.31 23.49
C TRP A 10 -24.10 -21.06 22.70
N LYS A 11 -23.98 -20.27 21.64
CA LYS A 11 -25.08 -19.92 20.71
C LYS A 11 -24.54 -19.73 19.29
N LEU A 12 -25.24 -20.25 18.29
CA LEU A 12 -24.95 -19.99 16.89
C LEU A 12 -25.74 -18.78 16.37
N ASP A 13 -25.07 -17.89 15.65
CA ASP A 13 -25.65 -16.79 14.88
C ASP A 13 -25.25 -16.95 13.41
N THR A 14 -26.22 -17.03 12.51
CA THR A 14 -25.96 -17.10 11.06
C THR A 14 -25.81 -15.68 10.49
N LEU A 15 -24.69 -15.42 9.81
CA LEU A 15 -24.46 -14.15 9.11
C LEU A 15 -25.02 -14.25 7.67
N PRO A 16 -25.11 -13.12 6.93
CA PRO A 16 -25.48 -13.13 5.52
C PRO A 16 -24.59 -14.07 4.68
N GLU A 17 -25.18 -14.66 3.63
CA GLU A 17 -24.57 -15.72 2.83
C GLU A 17 -23.25 -15.28 2.18
N GLU A 18 -23.11 -13.99 1.86
CA GLU A 18 -21.93 -13.38 1.24
C GLU A 18 -20.67 -13.48 2.12
N THR A 19 -20.85 -13.59 3.44
CA THR A 19 -19.73 -13.82 4.37
C THR A 19 -19.23 -15.26 4.34
N THR A 20 -20.06 -16.19 3.87
CA THR A 20 -19.89 -17.65 3.98
C THR A 20 -19.60 -18.12 5.41
N THR A 21 -20.13 -17.41 6.43
CA THR A 21 -19.75 -17.59 7.83
C THR A 21 -20.97 -17.79 8.74
N ILE A 22 -20.86 -18.75 9.66
CA ILE A 22 -21.72 -18.84 10.86
C ILE A 22 -20.85 -18.65 12.09
N VAL A 23 -21.37 -17.90 13.06
CA VAL A 23 -20.64 -17.51 14.27
C VAL A 23 -21.11 -18.36 15.44
N LEU A 24 -20.18 -19.06 16.08
CA LEU A 24 -20.38 -19.74 17.35
C LEU A 24 -19.89 -18.84 18.49
N ASN A 25 -20.85 -18.26 19.21
CA ASN A 25 -20.59 -17.50 20.42
C ASN A 25 -20.34 -18.47 21.58
N ILE A 26 -19.23 -18.29 22.29
CA ILE A 26 -18.83 -19.04 23.48
C ILE A 26 -18.80 -18.07 24.67
N TYR A 27 -19.50 -18.46 25.72
CA TYR A 27 -19.60 -17.73 26.98
C TYR A 27 -18.98 -18.56 28.11
N PRO A 28 -18.25 -17.92 29.05
CA PRO A 28 -17.74 -18.59 30.24
C PRO A 28 -18.91 -19.05 31.12
N LYS A 29 -18.89 -20.31 31.57
CA LYS A 29 -19.75 -20.75 32.67
C LYS A 29 -19.05 -20.42 34.00
N ASN A 30 -19.83 -20.03 35.01
CA ASN A 30 -19.36 -20.03 36.40
C ASN A 30 -19.17 -21.49 36.86
N ILE A 31 -18.02 -22.10 36.57
CA ILE A 31 -17.66 -23.42 37.09
C ILE A 31 -16.19 -23.40 37.54
N SER A 32 -16.00 -23.73 38.81
CA SER A 32 -14.71 -23.95 39.47
C SER A 32 -13.93 -25.07 38.80
N ASP A 33 -12.64 -24.80 38.55
CA ASP A 33 -11.55 -25.72 38.20
C ASP A 33 -11.94 -27.16 37.85
N THR A 34 -11.89 -27.49 36.56
CA THR A 34 -11.55 -28.85 36.15
C THR A 34 -10.63 -28.84 34.94
N SER A 35 -9.46 -29.42 35.12
CA SER A 35 -8.44 -29.67 34.11
C SER A 35 -8.99 -30.57 32.99
N THR A 36 -8.78 -30.19 31.73
CA THR A 36 -9.06 -31.05 30.57
C THR A 36 -7.76 -31.52 29.91
N LYS A 37 -7.66 -32.83 29.70
CA LYS A 37 -6.54 -33.48 28.99
C LYS A 37 -6.76 -33.40 27.48
N SER A 38 -5.66 -33.24 26.74
CA SER A 38 -5.62 -33.08 25.29
C SER A 38 -5.79 -34.42 24.54
N SER A 39 -6.36 -34.33 23.34
CA SER A 39 -6.12 -35.30 22.26
C SER A 39 -5.92 -34.59 20.91
N THR A 40 -4.90 -35.09 20.24
CA THR A 40 -4.28 -34.93 18.91
C THR A 40 -4.99 -34.20 17.74
N GLU A 41 -4.20 -33.30 17.14
CA GLU A 41 -4.06 -32.80 15.75
C GLU A 41 -5.29 -32.42 14.90
N GLY A 42 -5.35 -31.13 14.53
CA GLY A 42 -6.34 -30.54 13.62
C GLY A 42 -6.82 -29.15 14.09
N SER A 43 -7.66 -28.46 13.30
CA SER A 43 -8.31 -27.18 13.66
C SER A 43 -9.06 -27.23 15.00
N ALA A 44 -9.59 -28.40 15.37
CA ALA A 44 -10.19 -28.66 16.69
C ALA A 44 -9.22 -28.36 17.84
N HIS A 45 -7.95 -28.70 17.68
CA HIS A 45 -6.91 -28.45 18.69
C HIS A 45 -6.65 -26.96 18.83
N ALA A 46 -6.47 -26.24 17.71
CA ALA A 46 -6.21 -24.80 17.72
C ALA A 46 -7.37 -24.01 18.33
N ALA A 47 -8.62 -24.30 17.95
CA ALA A 47 -9.79 -23.66 18.53
C ALA A 47 -9.94 -23.95 20.03
N THR A 48 -9.69 -25.18 20.45
CA THR A 48 -9.73 -25.56 21.87
C THR A 48 -8.65 -24.86 22.68
N GLN A 49 -7.39 -24.84 22.19
CA GLN A 49 -6.29 -24.13 22.86
C GLN A 49 -6.58 -22.64 22.96
N PHE A 50 -7.07 -22.02 21.87
CA PHE A 50 -7.44 -20.61 21.88
C PHE A 50 -8.47 -20.29 22.96
N LEU A 51 -9.52 -21.12 23.10
CA LEU A 51 -10.51 -20.96 24.16
C LEU A 51 -9.90 -21.14 25.56
N LEU A 52 -9.06 -22.15 25.77
CA LEU A 52 -8.42 -22.36 27.08
C LEU A 52 -7.52 -21.20 27.49
N GLU A 53 -6.84 -20.59 26.53
CA GLU A 53 -5.91 -19.47 26.76
C GLU A 53 -6.62 -18.12 26.91
N HIS A 54 -7.72 -17.90 26.18
CA HIS A 54 -8.27 -16.55 25.98
C HIS A 54 -9.74 -16.39 26.36
N LEU A 55 -10.42 -17.42 26.88
CA LEU A 55 -11.79 -17.26 27.35
C LEU A 55 -11.82 -16.27 28.54
N PRO A 56 -12.47 -15.11 28.41
CA PRO A 56 -12.44 -14.10 29.47
C PRO A 56 -13.24 -14.57 30.69
N LYS A 57 -12.82 -14.16 31.89
CA LYS A 57 -13.62 -14.35 33.11
C LYS A 57 -14.81 -13.37 33.11
N GLY A 58 -15.94 -13.74 33.73
CA GLY A 58 -17.11 -12.85 33.87
C GLY A 58 -17.95 -12.77 32.59
N ASN A 59 -18.34 -11.57 32.15
CA ASN A 59 -19.19 -11.36 30.95
C ASN A 59 -18.40 -11.46 29.62
N GLY A 60 -17.43 -12.36 29.55
CA GLY A 60 -16.59 -12.56 28.36
C GLY A 60 -17.34 -13.17 27.18
N LEU A 61 -16.89 -12.86 25.97
CA LEU A 61 -17.39 -13.45 24.74
C LEU A 61 -16.24 -13.82 23.81
N VAL A 62 -16.20 -15.07 23.38
CA VAL A 62 -15.35 -15.51 22.27
C VAL A 62 -16.24 -15.95 21.11
N LYS A 63 -15.93 -15.50 19.91
CA LYS A 63 -16.58 -15.93 18.68
C LYS A 63 -15.66 -16.88 17.93
N LEU A 64 -16.15 -18.08 17.66
CA LEU A 64 -15.53 -19.00 16.71
C LEU A 64 -16.25 -18.89 15.37
N LEU A 65 -15.50 -18.88 14.28
CA LEU A 65 -16.02 -18.71 12.94
C LEU A 65 -16.00 -20.04 12.19
N LEU A 66 -17.14 -20.46 11.67
CA LEU A 66 -17.29 -21.71 10.92
C LEU A 66 -17.75 -21.42 9.48
N PRO A 67 -17.27 -22.20 8.50
CA PRO A 67 -17.55 -21.93 7.09
C PRO A 67 -18.92 -22.50 6.69
N LEU A 68 -19.77 -21.71 6.04
CA LEU A 68 -21.02 -22.19 5.45
C LEU A 68 -20.82 -22.90 4.10
N GLN A 69 -19.66 -22.72 3.48
CA GLN A 69 -19.31 -23.30 2.18
C GLN A 69 -17.97 -24.05 2.23
N SER A 70 -17.81 -25.05 1.37
CA SER A 70 -16.53 -25.75 1.21
C SER A 70 -15.71 -25.13 0.09
N GLY A 71 -14.40 -25.10 0.25
CA GLY A 71 -13.49 -24.56 -0.77
C GLY A 71 -12.05 -24.49 -0.29
N TYR A 72 -11.17 -24.01 -1.17
CA TYR A 72 -9.76 -23.78 -0.89
C TYR A 72 -9.51 -22.35 -0.44
N ILE A 73 -8.71 -22.20 0.61
CA ILE A 73 -8.34 -20.89 1.16
C ILE A 73 -7.53 -20.09 0.13
N VAL A 74 -8.06 -18.94 -0.30
CA VAL A 74 -7.41 -18.03 -1.26
C VAL A 74 -6.13 -17.43 -0.67
N GLN A 75 -6.21 -17.00 0.60
CA GLN A 75 -5.12 -16.42 1.37
C GLN A 75 -5.33 -16.75 2.86
N SER A 76 -4.33 -17.28 3.56
CA SER A 76 -4.55 -17.86 4.89
C SER A 76 -4.68 -16.88 6.05
N ASP A 77 -4.09 -15.69 5.94
CA ASP A 77 -4.14 -14.64 6.96
C ASP A 77 -5.25 -13.60 6.67
N PHE A 78 -6.24 -13.98 5.86
CA PHE A 78 -7.31 -13.08 5.45
C PHE A 78 -8.09 -12.52 6.64
N LEU A 79 -8.31 -13.33 7.69
CA LEU A 79 -9.05 -12.90 8.87
C LEU A 79 -8.31 -11.81 9.62
N GLU A 80 -7.01 -12.00 9.88
CA GLU A 80 -6.11 -11.04 10.51
C GLU A 80 -6.04 -9.73 9.72
N ARG A 81 -5.86 -9.83 8.38
CA ARG A 81 -5.77 -8.66 7.50
C ARG A 81 -7.07 -7.86 7.48
N ARG A 82 -8.22 -8.54 7.37
CA ARG A 82 -9.53 -7.88 7.19
C ARG A 82 -10.05 -7.27 8.49
N MET A 83 -9.68 -7.83 9.63
CA MET A 83 -10.10 -7.35 10.96
C MET A 83 -9.11 -6.38 11.59
N VAL A 84 -8.08 -5.93 10.86
CA VAL A 84 -7.13 -4.92 11.35
C VAL A 84 -7.85 -3.64 11.76
N ASP A 85 -7.42 -3.08 12.90
CA ASP A 85 -7.98 -1.90 13.56
C ASP A 85 -9.47 -2.02 13.93
N CYS A 86 -10.07 -3.22 13.88
CA CYS A 86 -11.46 -3.43 14.28
C CYS A 86 -11.65 -3.13 15.78
N LEU A 87 -12.59 -2.23 16.08
CA LEU A 87 -12.95 -1.92 17.47
C LEU A 87 -13.52 -3.15 18.19
N ASN A 88 -13.37 -3.17 19.50
CA ASN A 88 -13.91 -4.20 20.39
C ASN A 88 -13.36 -5.62 20.14
N VAL A 89 -12.21 -5.75 19.47
CA VAL A 89 -11.48 -7.01 19.30
C VAL A 89 -10.18 -6.94 20.09
N THR A 90 -10.01 -7.79 21.09
CA THR A 90 -8.78 -7.84 21.91
C THR A 90 -7.77 -8.85 21.40
N LYS A 91 -8.25 -9.94 20.82
CA LYS A 91 -7.42 -11.01 20.25
C LYS A 91 -8.15 -11.65 19.08
N LEU A 92 -7.40 -12.03 18.06
CA LEU A 92 -7.89 -12.73 16.89
C LEU A 92 -6.85 -13.74 16.42
N GLN A 93 -7.32 -14.87 15.89
CA GLN A 93 -6.45 -15.89 15.31
C GLN A 93 -7.19 -16.72 14.25
N GLY A 94 -6.61 -16.82 13.06
CA GLY A 94 -6.97 -17.79 12.03
C GLY A 94 -6.37 -19.17 12.32
N PHE A 95 -7.10 -20.22 11.93
CA PHE A 95 -6.72 -21.63 12.12
C PHE A 95 -6.48 -22.36 10.79
N VAL A 96 -6.34 -21.61 9.70
CA VAL A 96 -6.17 -22.12 8.35
C VAL A 96 -4.75 -21.93 7.86
N THR A 97 -4.35 -22.77 6.91
CA THR A 97 -3.05 -22.71 6.25
C THR A 97 -3.23 -22.45 4.76
N PRO A 98 -2.22 -21.91 4.06
CA PRO A 98 -2.32 -21.57 2.65
C PRO A 98 -2.74 -22.77 1.79
N GLY A 99 -3.70 -22.55 0.88
CA GLY A 99 -4.20 -23.57 -0.05
C GLY A 99 -4.91 -24.77 0.59
N LYS A 100 -5.19 -24.74 1.91
CA LYS A 100 -5.96 -25.77 2.59
C LYS A 100 -7.40 -25.80 2.07
N HIS A 101 -7.92 -26.99 1.80
CA HIS A 101 -9.36 -27.16 1.60
C HIS A 101 -10.07 -27.20 2.96
N ILE A 102 -11.09 -26.37 3.14
CA ILE A 102 -11.97 -26.40 4.30
C ILE A 102 -13.34 -26.94 3.91
N ARG A 103 -13.98 -27.62 4.85
CA ARG A 103 -15.33 -28.18 4.67
C ARG A 103 -16.33 -27.34 5.45
N GLY A 104 -17.28 -26.76 4.73
CA GLY A 104 -18.43 -26.05 5.29
C GLY A 104 -19.73 -26.82 5.16
N TYR A 105 -20.71 -26.44 5.98
CA TYR A 105 -22.05 -27.02 6.00
C TYR A 105 -23.12 -25.93 6.14
N THR A 106 -24.37 -26.28 5.88
CA THR A 106 -25.49 -25.35 6.10
C THR A 106 -25.69 -25.07 7.60
N ALA A 107 -26.35 -23.97 7.91
CA ALA A 107 -26.65 -23.58 9.29
C ALA A 107 -27.44 -24.67 10.04
N GLU A 108 -28.39 -25.33 9.38
CA GLU A 108 -29.19 -26.41 9.96
C GLU A 108 -28.33 -27.60 10.39
N VAL A 109 -27.33 -27.96 9.58
CA VAL A 109 -26.40 -29.04 9.92
C VAL A 109 -25.57 -28.66 11.14
N TYR A 110 -25.06 -27.42 11.20
CA TYR A 110 -24.31 -26.96 12.36
C TYR A 110 -25.16 -26.89 13.64
N HIS A 111 -26.43 -26.48 13.56
CA HIS A 111 -27.34 -26.51 14.71
C HIS A 111 -27.57 -27.92 15.29
N GLY A 112 -27.40 -28.96 14.48
CA GLY A 112 -27.47 -30.36 14.92
C GLY A 112 -26.17 -30.93 15.51
N MET A 113 -25.05 -30.19 15.47
CA MET A 113 -23.74 -30.69 15.94
C MET A 113 -23.51 -30.48 17.44
N SER A 114 -22.68 -31.35 18.03
CA SER A 114 -22.12 -31.12 19.37
C SER A 114 -21.06 -30.02 19.35
N ILE A 115 -20.80 -29.39 20.50
CA ILE A 115 -19.76 -28.37 20.63
C ILE A 115 -18.39 -28.87 20.16
N SER A 116 -17.99 -30.08 20.57
CA SER A 116 -16.72 -30.69 20.17
C SER A 116 -16.61 -30.84 18.64
N SER A 117 -17.72 -31.18 17.98
CA SER A 117 -17.77 -31.26 16.51
C SER A 117 -17.63 -29.88 15.88
N LEU A 118 -18.31 -28.86 16.40
CA LEU A 118 -18.23 -27.49 15.92
C LEU A 118 -16.79 -26.93 15.98
N LEU A 119 -16.08 -27.17 17.08
CA LEU A 119 -14.68 -26.72 17.24
C LEU A 119 -13.76 -27.24 16.12
N SER A 120 -14.03 -28.43 15.58
CA SER A 120 -13.22 -29.02 14.51
C SER A 120 -13.35 -28.30 13.17
N TYR A 121 -14.44 -27.57 12.95
CA TYR A 121 -14.72 -26.83 11.72
C TYR A 121 -14.39 -25.34 11.82
N SER A 122 -13.98 -24.85 12.99
CA SER A 122 -13.59 -23.46 13.17
C SER A 122 -12.39 -23.11 12.29
N TYR A 123 -12.52 -22.06 11.48
CA TYR A 123 -11.43 -21.52 10.68
C TYR A 123 -10.75 -20.30 11.34
N GLY A 124 -11.36 -19.73 12.38
CA GLY A 124 -10.77 -18.66 13.16
C GLY A 124 -11.55 -18.33 14.42
N ALA A 125 -10.98 -17.45 15.24
CA ALA A 125 -11.53 -17.03 16.51
C ALA A 125 -11.28 -15.55 16.80
N ILE A 126 -12.20 -14.95 17.57
CA ILE A 126 -12.17 -13.55 17.99
C ILE A 126 -12.54 -13.47 19.48
N VAL A 127 -11.70 -12.82 20.27
CA VAL A 127 -12.05 -12.43 21.63
C VAL A 127 -12.63 -11.03 21.58
N VAL A 128 -13.86 -10.90 22.05
CA VAL A 128 -14.58 -9.63 22.10
C VAL A 128 -14.17 -8.88 23.36
N GLN A 129 -13.83 -7.61 23.20
CA GLN A 129 -13.55 -6.72 24.31
C GLN A 129 -14.77 -6.62 25.21
N ASN A 130 -14.57 -6.86 26.51
CA ASN A 130 -15.63 -6.73 27.50
C ASN A 130 -15.78 -5.25 27.89
N ASP A 131 -16.91 -4.64 27.54
CA ASP A 131 -17.33 -3.34 28.01
C ASP A 131 -18.48 -3.52 29.00
N SER A 132 -18.23 -3.21 30.28
CA SER A 132 -19.22 -3.37 31.35
C SER A 132 -20.43 -2.45 31.21
N SER A 133 -20.38 -1.44 30.34
CA SER A 133 -21.49 -0.54 30.06
C SER A 133 -22.48 -1.08 29.02
N LEU A 134 -22.08 -2.09 28.24
CA LEU A 134 -22.88 -2.67 27.17
C LEU A 134 -23.36 -4.08 27.52
N SER A 135 -24.52 -4.49 26.97
CA SER A 135 -24.94 -5.88 27.05
C SER A 135 -24.08 -6.78 26.14
N ILE A 136 -23.95 -8.04 26.51
CA ILE A 136 -23.19 -9.03 25.72
C ILE A 136 -23.80 -9.20 24.33
N GLU A 137 -25.12 -9.11 24.20
CA GLU A 137 -25.83 -9.16 22.92
C GLU A 137 -25.47 -7.98 22.03
N THR A 138 -25.36 -6.77 22.59
CA THR A 138 -24.96 -5.56 21.86
C THR A 138 -23.52 -5.69 21.37
N MET A 139 -22.60 -6.11 22.25
CA MET A 139 -21.19 -6.34 21.88
C MET A 139 -21.05 -7.44 20.81
N SER A 140 -21.81 -8.53 20.95
CA SER A 140 -21.86 -9.63 19.98
C SER A 140 -22.33 -9.15 18.62
N THR A 141 -23.41 -8.37 18.58
CA THR A 141 -24.02 -7.84 17.35
C THR A 141 -23.05 -6.88 16.65
N ALA A 142 -22.40 -5.98 17.39
CA ALA A 142 -21.43 -5.06 16.81
C ALA A 142 -20.27 -5.78 16.10
N ILE A 143 -19.78 -6.90 16.65
CA ILE A 143 -18.75 -7.71 15.98
C ILE A 143 -19.33 -8.50 14.80
N ASN A 144 -20.57 -8.98 14.87
CA ASN A 144 -21.23 -9.58 13.71
C ASN A 144 -21.32 -8.58 12.55
N ASP A 145 -21.71 -7.33 12.81
CA ASP A 145 -21.77 -6.27 11.79
C ASP A 145 -20.38 -6.01 11.17
N GLN A 146 -19.32 -6.02 11.97
CA GLN A 146 -17.95 -5.91 11.47
C GLN A 146 -17.54 -7.12 10.62
N LEU A 147 -17.92 -8.34 11.02
CA LEU A 147 -17.69 -9.55 10.22
C LEU A 147 -18.43 -9.48 8.89
N VAL A 148 -19.67 -9.01 8.86
CA VAL A 148 -20.40 -8.78 7.60
C VAL A 148 -19.67 -7.76 6.74
N ASN A 149 -19.32 -6.61 7.29
CA ASN A 149 -18.63 -5.56 6.55
C ASN A 149 -17.28 -6.01 5.95
N ARG A 150 -16.55 -6.86 6.68
CA ARG A 150 -15.15 -7.18 6.38
C ARG A 150 -14.97 -8.53 5.69
N LEU A 151 -15.85 -9.50 5.90
CA LEU A 151 -15.75 -10.85 5.32
C LEU A 151 -16.71 -11.11 4.15
N SER A 152 -17.50 -10.12 3.71
CA SER A 152 -18.32 -10.22 2.49
C SER A 152 -17.48 -10.10 1.21
N PHE A 153 -16.58 -11.07 1.00
CA PHE A 153 -15.75 -11.21 -0.20
C PHE A 153 -15.41 -12.70 -0.43
N PRO A 154 -15.04 -13.12 -1.65
CA PRO A 154 -14.88 -14.53 -1.98
C PRO A 154 -13.55 -15.13 -1.48
N TRP A 155 -13.38 -15.29 -0.17
CA TRP A 155 -12.15 -15.80 0.46
C TRP A 155 -11.90 -17.31 0.26
N LEU A 156 -12.84 -18.01 -0.39
CA LEU A 156 -12.74 -19.41 -0.80
C LEU A 156 -12.75 -19.53 -2.33
N SER A 157 -11.85 -20.33 -2.89
CA SER A 157 -11.91 -20.77 -4.29
C SER A 157 -12.50 -22.18 -4.39
N SER A 158 -13.23 -22.42 -5.48
CA SER A 158 -13.70 -23.76 -5.84
C SER A 158 -12.59 -24.65 -6.40
N THR A 159 -11.47 -24.06 -6.82
CA THR A 159 -10.33 -24.76 -7.41
C THR A 159 -9.16 -24.88 -6.44
N PRO A 160 -8.37 -25.98 -6.49
CA PRO A 160 -7.18 -26.11 -5.65
C PRO A 160 -6.18 -24.97 -5.89
N ILE A 161 -5.62 -24.42 -4.82
CA ILE A 161 -4.58 -23.38 -4.90
C ILE A 161 -3.19 -24.04 -4.96
N PRO A 162 -2.53 -24.10 -6.13
CA PRO A 162 -1.22 -24.71 -6.24
C PRO A 162 -0.17 -23.88 -5.52
N ARG A 163 0.86 -24.54 -4.98
CA ARG A 163 2.05 -23.85 -4.50
C ARG A 163 2.84 -23.33 -5.71
N LYS A 164 3.07 -22.02 -5.77
CA LYS A 164 3.78 -21.34 -6.87
C LYS A 164 5.12 -20.82 -6.40
N ARG A 165 6.10 -20.69 -7.30
CA ARG A 165 7.41 -20.09 -7.03
C ARG A 165 7.58 -18.80 -7.79
N LEU A 166 8.02 -17.76 -7.09
CA LEU A 166 8.28 -16.45 -7.67
C LEU A 166 9.75 -16.07 -7.45
N ALA A 167 10.44 -15.71 -8.52
CA ALA A 167 11.76 -15.13 -8.44
C ALA A 167 11.63 -13.64 -8.07
N LEU A 168 12.27 -13.24 -6.97
CA LEU A 168 12.38 -11.84 -6.55
C LEU A 168 13.79 -11.36 -6.83
N VAL A 169 13.95 -10.44 -7.78
CA VAL A 169 15.24 -9.83 -8.14
C VAL A 169 15.32 -8.45 -7.51
N GLY A 170 16.32 -8.19 -6.67
CA GLY A 170 16.46 -6.90 -5.97
C GLY A 170 15.37 -6.68 -4.91
N ALA A 171 15.54 -7.28 -3.73
CA ALA A 171 14.56 -7.31 -2.67
C ALA A 171 14.51 -6.02 -1.81
N SER A 172 15.43 -5.07 -2.01
CA SER A 172 15.44 -3.77 -1.33
C SER A 172 15.49 -3.86 0.21
N SER A 173 15.13 -2.78 0.91
CA SER A 173 15.13 -2.74 2.38
C SER A 173 14.08 -3.66 3.01
N LEU A 174 14.30 -4.04 4.27
CA LEU A 174 13.32 -4.82 5.06
C LEU A 174 11.93 -4.15 5.09
N THR A 175 11.88 -2.82 5.26
CA THR A 175 10.63 -2.05 5.30
C THR A 175 9.81 -2.18 4.01
N LYS A 176 10.48 -2.23 2.85
CA LYS A 176 9.82 -2.43 1.54
C LYS A 176 9.45 -3.89 1.29
N ALA A 177 10.30 -4.83 1.69
CA ALA A 177 10.14 -6.25 1.36
C ALA A 177 9.16 -7.00 2.26
N GLN A 178 9.10 -6.66 3.55
CA GLN A 178 8.46 -7.48 4.58
C GLN A 178 6.98 -7.78 4.26
N GLY A 179 6.22 -6.77 3.85
CA GLY A 179 4.80 -6.93 3.52
C GLY A 179 4.56 -7.94 2.38
N TYR A 180 5.40 -7.91 1.35
CA TYR A 180 5.36 -8.87 0.25
C TYR A 180 5.77 -10.27 0.69
N LEU A 181 6.85 -10.43 1.46
CA LEU A 181 7.32 -11.75 1.91
C LEU A 181 6.27 -12.46 2.80
N LEU A 182 5.62 -11.70 3.70
CA LEU A 182 4.53 -12.21 4.52
C LEU A 182 3.29 -12.57 3.68
N ALA A 183 2.93 -11.72 2.70
CA ALA A 183 1.82 -12.02 1.80
C ALA A 183 2.09 -13.24 0.91
N ALA A 184 3.33 -13.44 0.45
CA ALA A 184 3.71 -14.59 -0.35
C ALA A 184 3.47 -15.90 0.43
N ALA A 185 3.94 -15.95 1.68
CA ALA A 185 3.71 -17.10 2.55
C ALA A 185 2.22 -17.41 2.71
N SER A 186 1.37 -16.39 2.95
CA SER A 186 -0.06 -16.61 3.13
C SER A 186 -0.84 -16.96 1.85
N LEU A 187 -0.28 -16.63 0.68
CA LEU A 187 -0.80 -16.96 -0.65
C LEU A 187 -0.34 -18.32 -1.19
N ASN A 188 0.42 -19.11 -0.41
CA ASN A 188 1.06 -20.34 -0.87
C ASN A 188 2.09 -20.10 -1.99
N ILE A 189 2.78 -18.95 -1.93
CA ILE A 189 3.84 -18.56 -2.87
C ILE A 189 5.18 -18.68 -2.16
N ALA A 190 6.11 -19.38 -2.79
CA ALA A 190 7.47 -19.49 -2.34
C ALA A 190 8.35 -18.47 -3.08
N ILE A 191 9.16 -17.73 -2.33
CA ILE A 191 10.04 -16.69 -2.89
C ILE A 191 11.45 -17.24 -3.03
N VAL A 192 12.02 -17.14 -4.23
CA VAL A 192 13.45 -17.36 -4.48
C VAL A 192 14.10 -16.01 -4.72
N VAL A 193 15.01 -15.61 -3.84
CA VAL A 193 15.62 -14.28 -3.89
C VAL A 193 16.87 -14.33 -4.76
N PHE A 194 16.98 -13.40 -5.71
CA PHE A 194 18.17 -13.18 -6.53
C PHE A 194 18.71 -11.78 -6.22
N ASP A 195 19.82 -11.73 -5.49
CA ASP A 195 20.36 -10.47 -4.99
C ASP A 195 21.87 -10.54 -4.74
N GLU A 196 22.47 -9.40 -4.43
CA GLU A 196 23.88 -9.31 -4.08
C GLU A 196 24.23 -10.21 -2.88
N PRO A 197 25.42 -10.86 -2.85
CA PRO A 197 25.78 -11.81 -1.79
C PRO A 197 25.68 -11.23 -0.37
N SER A 198 25.93 -9.93 -0.21
CA SER A 198 25.88 -9.19 1.05
C SER A 198 24.47 -8.80 1.51
N HIS A 199 23.45 -9.04 0.69
CA HIS A 199 22.09 -8.60 0.99
C HIS A 199 21.56 -9.27 2.27
N TRP A 200 20.81 -8.53 3.10
CA TRP A 200 20.34 -9.00 4.41
C TRP A 200 19.51 -10.29 4.36
N LEU A 201 18.77 -10.53 3.26
CA LEU A 201 18.02 -11.78 3.05
C LEU A 201 18.94 -13.01 2.90
N SER A 202 20.23 -12.87 2.65
CA SER A 202 21.14 -14.03 2.60
C SER A 202 21.34 -14.65 3.98
N ASP A 203 21.14 -13.89 5.06
CA ASP A 203 21.27 -14.36 6.44
C ASP A 203 20.19 -15.41 6.80
N ASN A 204 20.62 -16.47 7.50
CA ASN A 204 19.76 -17.58 7.90
C ASN A 204 18.65 -17.19 8.88
N SER A 205 18.79 -16.10 9.62
CA SER A 205 17.74 -15.54 10.48
C SER A 205 16.47 -15.17 9.69
N TYR A 206 16.61 -14.84 8.41
CA TYR A 206 15.50 -14.53 7.49
C TYR A 206 15.10 -15.71 6.58
N SER A 207 15.65 -16.92 6.80
CA SER A 207 15.33 -18.10 5.99
C SER A 207 13.84 -18.46 5.98
N HIS A 208 13.10 -18.11 7.02
CA HIS A 208 11.65 -18.32 7.09
C HIS A 208 10.84 -17.45 6.11
N LEU A 209 11.46 -16.43 5.49
CA LEU A 209 10.81 -15.52 4.54
C LEU A 209 11.04 -15.90 3.07
N ARG A 210 11.86 -16.92 2.78
CA ARG A 210 12.23 -17.33 1.41
C ARG A 210 12.42 -18.84 1.31
N GLU A 211 12.25 -19.40 0.12
CA GLU A 211 12.61 -20.80 -0.16
C GLU A 211 14.11 -20.94 -0.43
N ASP A 212 14.73 -19.97 -1.11
CA ASP A 212 16.14 -20.00 -1.43
C ASP A 212 16.72 -18.60 -1.69
N PHE A 213 18.05 -18.48 -1.66
CA PHE A 213 18.79 -17.25 -1.99
C PHE A 213 19.89 -17.58 -3.00
N VAL A 214 19.82 -16.94 -4.16
CA VAL A 214 20.75 -17.11 -5.27
C VAL A 214 21.58 -15.83 -5.43
N PRO A 215 22.88 -15.86 -5.12
CA PRO A 215 23.72 -14.70 -5.31
C PRO A 215 23.76 -14.26 -6.79
N LEU A 216 23.56 -12.98 -7.02
CA LEU A 216 23.55 -12.34 -8.32
C LEU A 216 24.36 -11.04 -8.26
N ASP A 217 25.13 -10.77 -9.30
CA ASP A 217 25.75 -9.46 -9.49
C ASP A 217 24.68 -8.46 -9.95
N MET A 218 24.44 -7.45 -9.11
CA MET A 218 23.35 -6.48 -9.26
C MET A 218 23.75 -5.18 -9.98
N ALA A 219 24.97 -5.09 -10.54
CA ALA A 219 25.39 -3.92 -11.31
C ALA A 219 24.38 -3.64 -12.44
N ILE A 220 23.95 -2.39 -12.63
CA ILE A 220 22.99 -2.04 -13.69
C ILE A 220 23.77 -1.60 -14.94
N ASP A 221 23.94 -2.54 -15.87
CA ASP A 221 24.59 -2.32 -17.16
C ASP A 221 23.79 -2.97 -18.30
N MET A 222 24.32 -2.91 -19.54
CA MET A 222 23.65 -3.47 -20.73
C MET A 222 23.43 -4.99 -20.65
N ASP A 223 24.20 -5.72 -19.82
CA ASP A 223 24.15 -7.17 -19.68
C ASP A 223 23.27 -7.63 -18.52
N MET A 224 22.68 -6.71 -17.73
CA MET A 224 21.89 -7.05 -16.54
C MET A 224 20.71 -7.99 -16.85
N ALA A 225 19.97 -7.72 -17.93
CA ALA A 225 18.87 -8.59 -18.36
C ALA A 225 19.36 -10.02 -18.69
N HIS A 226 20.50 -10.13 -19.37
CA HIS A 226 21.10 -11.42 -19.70
C HIS A 226 21.57 -12.16 -18.45
N ARG A 227 22.22 -11.46 -17.50
CA ARG A 227 22.68 -12.02 -16.23
C ARG A 227 21.53 -12.59 -15.41
N ILE A 228 20.44 -11.83 -15.25
CA ILE A 228 19.22 -12.29 -14.57
C ILE A 228 18.66 -13.53 -15.28
N ALA A 229 18.40 -13.46 -16.59
CA ALA A 229 17.81 -14.57 -17.34
C ALA A 229 18.67 -15.85 -17.27
N ALA A 230 20.00 -15.71 -17.32
CA ALA A 230 20.92 -16.84 -17.16
C ALA A 230 20.88 -17.42 -15.75
N ALA A 231 20.78 -16.60 -14.71
CA ALA A 231 20.66 -17.06 -13.32
C ALA A 231 19.36 -17.83 -13.09
N LEU A 232 18.21 -17.32 -13.57
CA LEU A 232 16.93 -18.03 -13.48
C LEU A 232 16.96 -19.36 -14.23
N LYS A 233 17.51 -19.40 -15.45
CA LYS A 233 17.65 -20.65 -16.22
C LYS A 233 18.52 -21.68 -15.49
N ARG A 234 19.65 -21.25 -14.92
CA ARG A 234 20.52 -22.15 -14.13
C ARG A 234 19.79 -22.70 -12.92
N TYR A 235 19.07 -21.84 -12.19
CA TYR A 235 18.27 -22.25 -11.04
C TYR A 235 17.20 -23.27 -11.43
N GLN A 236 16.42 -22.98 -12.48
CA GLN A 236 15.40 -23.89 -12.99
C GLN A 236 15.97 -25.25 -13.41
N ASN A 237 17.11 -25.26 -14.10
CA ASN A 237 17.76 -26.51 -14.52
C ASN A 237 18.31 -27.35 -13.35
N SER A 238 18.53 -26.73 -12.19
CA SER A 238 18.95 -27.44 -10.97
C SER A 238 17.79 -28.07 -10.20
N MET A 239 16.55 -27.81 -10.61
CA MET A 239 15.32 -28.19 -9.91
C MET A 239 14.42 -29.03 -10.83
N GLU A 240 14.59 -30.35 -10.81
CA GLU A 240 13.86 -31.27 -11.73
C GLU A 240 12.33 -31.22 -11.59
N GLU A 241 11.79 -30.89 -10.40
CA GLU A 241 10.34 -30.95 -10.11
C GLU A 241 9.74 -29.59 -9.65
N LYS A 242 10.50 -28.50 -9.75
CA LYS A 242 10.15 -27.23 -9.09
C LYS A 242 10.47 -26.00 -9.95
N PRO A 243 9.73 -25.77 -11.05
CA PRO A 243 9.95 -24.58 -11.88
C PRO A 243 9.60 -23.29 -11.13
N ILE A 244 10.21 -22.19 -11.57
CA ILE A 244 9.79 -20.83 -11.27
C ILE A 244 8.56 -20.53 -12.14
N ASP A 245 7.53 -19.93 -11.55
CA ASP A 245 6.27 -19.60 -12.22
C ASP A 245 6.16 -18.13 -12.66
N GLY A 246 7.05 -17.26 -12.15
CA GLY A 246 7.10 -15.85 -12.51
C GLY A 246 8.31 -15.13 -11.92
N VAL A 247 8.50 -13.86 -12.27
CA VAL A 247 9.60 -13.02 -11.79
C VAL A 247 9.10 -11.61 -11.50
N MET A 248 9.59 -11.00 -10.43
CA MET A 248 9.32 -9.60 -10.08
C MET A 248 10.53 -8.91 -9.45
N SER A 249 10.45 -7.58 -9.31
CA SER A 249 11.39 -6.74 -8.56
C SER A 249 10.60 -5.73 -7.72
N PHE A 250 11.13 -5.34 -6.57
CA PHE A 250 10.60 -4.21 -5.78
C PHE A 250 11.31 -2.90 -6.09
N ASP A 251 12.40 -2.96 -6.85
CA ASP A 251 13.20 -1.83 -7.26
C ASP A 251 12.81 -1.39 -8.67
N GLU A 252 12.35 -0.15 -8.76
CA GLU A 252 11.83 0.49 -9.98
C GLU A 252 12.85 0.51 -11.12
N ARG A 253 14.15 0.54 -10.79
CA ARG A 253 15.23 0.51 -11.77
C ARG A 253 15.21 -0.76 -12.60
N PHE A 254 14.68 -1.85 -12.04
CA PHE A 254 14.60 -3.14 -12.72
C PHE A 254 13.27 -3.38 -13.45
N HIS A 255 12.22 -2.55 -13.33
CA HIS A 255 10.91 -2.91 -13.88
C HIS A 255 10.93 -3.22 -15.38
N THR A 256 11.52 -2.36 -16.22
CA THR A 256 11.66 -2.64 -17.67
C THR A 256 12.55 -3.86 -17.93
N ILE A 257 13.65 -4.01 -17.17
CA ILE A 257 14.56 -5.16 -17.28
C ILE A 257 13.82 -6.47 -16.99
N ILE A 258 13.04 -6.50 -15.91
CA ILE A 258 12.28 -7.66 -15.46
C ILE A 258 11.15 -7.98 -16.44
N ALA A 259 10.49 -6.98 -17.02
CA ALA A 259 9.51 -7.21 -18.08
C ALA A 259 10.17 -7.90 -19.30
N HIS A 260 11.36 -7.47 -19.71
CA HIS A 260 12.11 -8.13 -20.79
C HIS A 260 12.52 -9.56 -20.43
N VAL A 261 13.05 -9.78 -19.22
CA VAL A 261 13.42 -11.11 -18.72
C VAL A 261 12.21 -12.03 -18.67
N ALA A 262 11.10 -11.57 -18.11
CA ALA A 262 9.84 -12.32 -18.03
C ALA A 262 9.36 -12.72 -19.42
N THR A 263 9.36 -11.79 -20.38
CA THR A 263 9.00 -12.06 -21.78
C THR A 263 9.94 -13.08 -22.43
N GLN A 264 11.25 -12.96 -22.21
CA GLN A 264 12.26 -13.91 -22.73
C GLN A 264 12.07 -15.33 -22.18
N LEU A 265 11.56 -15.45 -20.95
CA LEU A 265 11.32 -16.72 -20.26
C LEU A 265 9.88 -17.23 -20.39
N ASP A 266 9.05 -16.58 -21.22
CA ASP A 266 7.61 -16.88 -21.41
C ASP A 266 6.76 -16.77 -20.13
N PHE A 267 7.22 -15.97 -19.16
CA PHE A 267 6.39 -15.57 -18.02
C PHE A 267 5.39 -14.50 -18.43
N LYS A 268 4.20 -14.55 -17.84
CA LYS A 268 3.17 -13.53 -18.07
C LYS A 268 3.54 -12.25 -17.34
N THR A 269 3.58 -11.13 -18.07
CA THR A 269 3.95 -9.81 -17.57
C THR A 269 3.27 -8.74 -18.44
N SER A 270 3.27 -7.49 -17.97
CA SER A 270 3.03 -6.33 -18.82
C SER A 270 4.07 -6.27 -19.96
N PRO A 271 3.69 -5.80 -21.17
CA PRO A 271 4.62 -5.69 -22.28
C PRO A 271 5.82 -4.78 -21.92
N PRO A 272 7.07 -5.19 -22.22
CA PRO A 272 8.25 -4.37 -21.91
C PRO A 272 8.20 -2.97 -22.52
N GLU A 273 7.64 -2.84 -23.73
CA GLU A 273 7.43 -1.57 -24.41
C GLU A 273 6.46 -0.65 -23.64
N SER A 274 5.41 -1.21 -23.04
CA SER A 274 4.46 -0.46 -22.22
C SER A 274 5.10 0.03 -20.93
N VAL A 275 5.84 -0.86 -20.24
CA VAL A 275 6.58 -0.52 -19.01
C VAL A 275 7.63 0.56 -19.31
N GLY A 276 8.42 0.39 -20.36
CA GLY A 276 9.44 1.36 -20.76
C GLY A 276 8.88 2.68 -21.31
N LEU A 277 7.66 2.68 -21.85
CA LEU A 277 6.96 3.90 -22.25
C LEU A 277 6.63 4.75 -21.03
N VAL A 278 6.00 4.18 -20.01
CA VAL A 278 5.53 4.96 -18.85
C VAL A 278 6.64 5.34 -17.87
N GLN A 279 7.74 4.57 -17.81
CA GLN A 279 8.93 4.96 -17.05
C GLN A 279 9.64 6.21 -17.60
N ASN A 280 9.33 6.64 -18.82
CA ASN A 280 9.82 7.90 -19.37
C ASN A 280 8.67 8.92 -19.38
N LYS A 281 8.77 9.92 -18.49
CA LYS A 281 7.77 10.98 -18.29
C LYS A 281 7.42 11.73 -19.59
N PHE A 282 8.40 11.96 -20.48
CA PHE A 282 8.14 12.59 -21.78
C PHE A 282 7.32 11.67 -22.70
N LYS A 283 7.65 10.39 -22.78
CA LYS A 283 6.90 9.41 -23.58
C LYS A 283 5.49 9.19 -23.04
N ALA A 284 5.34 9.08 -21.72
CA ALA A 284 4.03 9.02 -21.05
C ALA A 284 3.18 10.25 -21.39
N ARG A 285 3.76 11.45 -21.37
CA ARG A 285 3.08 12.69 -21.79
C ARG A 285 2.62 12.65 -23.25
N GLN A 286 3.30 11.93 -24.14
CA GLN A 286 2.83 11.81 -25.54
C GLN A 286 1.51 11.04 -25.69
N LEU A 287 1.02 10.38 -24.64
CA LEU A 287 -0.34 9.83 -24.58
C LEU A 287 -1.41 10.92 -24.39
N ASP A 288 -1.01 12.12 -23.96
CA ASP A 288 -1.88 13.27 -23.67
C ASP A 288 -1.25 14.60 -24.15
N THR A 289 -1.38 14.88 -25.45
CA THR A 289 -0.66 15.98 -26.12
C THR A 289 -1.33 17.35 -26.02
N ASN A 290 -2.07 17.62 -24.94
CA ASN A 290 -2.84 18.85 -24.82
C ASN A 290 -2.03 20.08 -24.39
N ASP A 291 -0.76 19.91 -24.00
CA ASP A 291 0.05 20.96 -23.41
C ASP A 291 1.48 21.01 -23.93
N PHE A 292 2.17 22.10 -23.61
CA PHE A 292 3.58 22.23 -23.91
C PHE A 292 4.36 21.17 -23.13
N CYS A 293 5.09 20.34 -23.86
CA CYS A 293 6.07 19.42 -23.33
C CYS A 293 7.20 19.25 -24.34
N ARG A 294 8.44 19.39 -23.87
CA ARG A 294 9.67 19.22 -24.66
C ARG A 294 10.67 18.38 -23.89
N LEU A 295 11.50 17.69 -24.66
CA LEU A 295 12.63 16.90 -24.17
C LEU A 295 13.91 17.52 -24.69
N VAL A 296 14.84 17.83 -23.79
CA VAL A 296 16.17 18.34 -24.12
C VAL A 296 17.23 17.40 -23.57
N ARG A 297 18.31 17.18 -24.32
CA ARG A 297 19.39 16.23 -23.96
C ARG A 297 20.77 16.89 -23.86
N SER A 298 20.87 18.11 -24.36
CA SER A 298 22.11 18.86 -24.47
C SER A 298 21.84 20.38 -24.38
N PRO A 299 22.85 21.20 -24.07
CA PRO A 299 22.74 22.65 -24.14
C PRO A 299 22.27 23.14 -25.52
N GLU A 300 22.71 22.51 -26.62
CA GLU A 300 22.28 22.85 -27.98
C GLU A 300 20.79 22.56 -28.20
N ASP A 301 20.27 21.44 -27.66
CA ASP A 301 18.83 21.14 -27.72
C ASP A 301 18.02 22.21 -26.99
N LEU A 302 18.51 22.69 -25.84
CA LEU A 302 17.88 23.73 -25.04
C LEU A 302 17.89 25.08 -25.76
N GLU A 303 19.03 25.49 -26.33
CA GLU A 303 19.14 26.72 -27.12
C GLU A 303 18.21 26.69 -28.34
N ASN A 304 18.14 25.55 -29.03
CA ASN A 304 17.24 25.35 -30.16
C ASN A 304 15.76 25.43 -29.73
N MET A 305 15.42 24.80 -28.59
CA MET A 305 14.07 24.86 -28.02
C MET A 305 13.69 26.28 -27.63
N LEU A 306 14.57 27.02 -26.94
CA LEU A 306 14.34 28.42 -26.57
C LEU A 306 14.21 29.34 -27.78
N SER A 307 15.05 29.15 -28.80
CA SER A 307 14.97 29.92 -30.04
C SER A 307 13.65 29.72 -30.77
N LYS A 308 13.09 28.51 -30.73
CA LYS A 308 11.86 28.14 -31.44
C LYS A 308 10.60 28.44 -30.65
N ASP A 309 10.54 27.98 -29.40
CA ASP A 309 9.34 27.98 -28.56
C ASP A 309 9.37 29.13 -27.52
N GLY A 310 10.55 29.63 -27.14
CA GLY A 310 10.76 30.65 -26.09
C GLY A 310 9.84 31.87 -26.15
N PRO A 311 9.66 32.54 -27.30
CA PRO A 311 8.77 33.69 -27.43
C PRO A 311 7.29 33.42 -27.10
N GLN A 312 6.87 32.14 -27.04
CA GLN A 312 5.50 31.71 -26.80
C GLN A 312 5.33 30.95 -25.47
N LEU A 313 6.41 30.75 -24.70
CA LEU A 313 6.32 30.03 -23.44
C LEU A 313 5.52 30.81 -22.40
N ALA A 314 4.50 30.16 -21.86
CA ALA A 314 3.79 30.63 -20.68
C ALA A 314 4.43 30.03 -19.43
N TYR A 315 4.97 30.89 -18.58
CA TYR A 315 5.47 30.52 -17.25
C TYR A 315 4.32 30.57 -16.22
N PRO A 316 4.39 29.77 -15.13
CA PRO A 316 5.50 28.89 -14.76
C PRO A 316 5.56 27.58 -15.55
N LEU A 317 6.74 26.97 -15.59
CA LEU A 317 7.01 25.66 -16.19
C LEU A 317 7.52 24.68 -15.11
N ILE A 318 7.38 23.39 -15.39
CA ILE A 318 8.02 22.31 -14.63
C ILE A 318 9.23 21.80 -15.41
N ILE A 319 10.33 21.60 -14.69
CA ILE A 319 11.54 20.93 -15.16
C ILE A 319 11.74 19.68 -14.32
N LYS A 320 11.95 18.55 -14.98
CA LYS A 320 12.21 17.27 -14.29
C LYS A 320 13.04 16.31 -15.15
N PRO A 321 13.81 15.39 -14.55
CA PRO A 321 14.39 14.29 -15.30
C PRO A 321 13.33 13.46 -16.02
N ALA A 322 13.64 12.95 -17.21
CA ALA A 322 12.71 12.13 -17.98
C ALA A 322 12.46 10.76 -17.34
N LYS A 323 13.44 10.24 -16.60
CA LYS A 323 13.36 9.04 -15.77
C LYS A 323 13.79 9.41 -14.37
N GLY A 324 13.17 8.83 -13.35
CA GLY A 324 13.48 9.12 -11.95
C GLY A 324 12.27 9.00 -11.05
N TRP A 325 12.51 9.08 -9.74
CA TRP A 325 11.56 8.81 -8.65
C TRP A 325 11.73 9.82 -7.51
N CYS A 326 10.82 9.79 -6.52
CA CYS A 326 10.87 10.60 -5.30
C CYS A 326 10.95 12.12 -5.53
N SER A 327 10.42 12.61 -6.65
CA SER A 327 10.47 14.03 -7.03
C SER A 327 11.90 14.63 -7.08
N GLU A 328 12.92 13.79 -7.27
CA GLU A 328 14.29 14.26 -7.38
C GLU A 328 14.49 15.15 -8.61
N GLY A 329 15.05 16.34 -8.38
CA GLY A 329 15.32 17.27 -9.47
C GLY A 329 14.07 17.86 -10.14
N VAL A 330 12.89 17.79 -9.50
CA VAL A 330 11.66 18.42 -10.02
C VAL A 330 11.58 19.87 -9.52
N TRP A 331 11.44 20.83 -10.45
CA TRP A 331 11.41 22.26 -10.12
C TRP A 331 10.33 23.01 -10.90
N LYS A 332 9.64 23.93 -10.20
CA LYS A 332 8.81 24.97 -10.80
C LYS A 332 9.69 26.18 -11.11
N VAL A 333 9.68 26.65 -12.35
CA VAL A 333 10.44 27.82 -12.79
C VAL A 333 9.52 28.91 -13.27
N ALA A 334 9.77 30.13 -12.81
CA ALA A 334 8.90 31.28 -13.07
C ALA A 334 9.32 32.10 -14.30
N ASN A 335 10.50 31.86 -14.85
CA ASN A 335 11.05 32.59 -15.99
C ASN A 335 12.20 31.81 -16.67
N GLU A 336 12.69 32.34 -17.79
CA GLU A 336 13.74 31.72 -18.61
C GLU A 336 15.08 31.60 -17.88
N GLN A 337 15.42 32.57 -17.02
CA GLN A 337 16.67 32.51 -16.25
C GLN A 337 16.64 31.30 -15.30
N GLU A 338 15.57 31.17 -14.51
CA GLU A 338 15.39 30.01 -13.62
C GLU A 338 15.37 28.69 -14.41
N LEU A 339 14.78 28.70 -15.61
CA LEU A 339 14.76 27.52 -16.49
C LEU A 339 16.17 27.08 -16.88
N LEU A 340 17.00 27.99 -17.39
CA LEU A 340 18.39 27.71 -17.74
C LEU A 340 19.18 27.17 -16.54
N GLU A 341 19.07 27.85 -15.39
CA GLU A 341 19.77 27.46 -14.17
C GLU A 341 19.42 26.02 -13.73
N LYS A 342 18.13 25.66 -13.74
CA LYS A 342 17.67 24.34 -13.29
C LYS A 342 17.93 23.22 -14.30
N VAL A 343 17.84 23.47 -15.60
CA VAL A 343 18.24 22.46 -16.60
C VAL A 343 19.72 22.11 -16.47
N HIS A 344 20.59 23.11 -16.32
CA HIS A 344 22.02 22.87 -16.13
C HIS A 344 22.34 22.12 -14.83
N LEU A 345 21.55 22.30 -13.77
CA LEU A 345 21.68 21.53 -12.53
C LEU A 345 21.45 20.03 -12.77
N LEU A 346 20.42 19.67 -13.55
CA LEU A 346 20.09 18.27 -13.86
C LEU A 346 21.11 17.58 -14.78
N TRP A 347 21.97 18.33 -15.46
CA TRP A 347 23.08 17.78 -16.24
C TRP A 347 24.38 17.59 -15.44
N ARG A 348 24.37 17.85 -14.13
CA ARG A 348 25.50 17.48 -13.27
C ARG A 348 25.58 15.97 -13.10
N GLU A 349 26.78 15.47 -12.86
CA GLU A 349 27.05 14.03 -12.65
C GLU A 349 26.18 13.43 -11.54
N SER A 350 25.93 14.20 -10.47
CA SER A 350 25.10 13.78 -9.34
C SER A 350 23.68 13.37 -9.72
N PHE A 351 23.09 13.97 -10.76
CA PHE A 351 21.78 13.60 -11.29
C PHE A 351 21.88 12.61 -12.45
N THR A 352 22.76 12.89 -13.41
CA THR A 352 22.85 12.09 -14.64
C THR A 352 23.29 10.65 -14.41
N ALA A 353 24.06 10.38 -13.35
CA ALA A 353 24.43 9.02 -12.96
C ALA A 353 23.22 8.16 -12.53
N TRP A 354 22.15 8.78 -12.05
CA TRP A 354 20.95 8.10 -11.54
C TRP A 354 19.78 8.15 -12.53
N HIS A 355 19.58 9.32 -13.14
CA HIS A 355 18.37 9.65 -13.90
C HIS A 355 18.60 9.76 -15.41
N GLY A 356 19.87 9.78 -15.84
CA GLY A 356 20.28 10.08 -17.21
C GLY A 356 20.27 11.58 -17.51
N ASN A 357 20.56 11.93 -18.77
CA ASN A 357 20.70 13.33 -19.21
C ASN A 357 19.47 13.90 -19.93
N GLU A 358 18.40 13.12 -20.07
CA GLU A 358 17.16 13.58 -20.69
C GLU A 358 16.34 14.40 -19.68
N VAL A 359 16.05 15.67 -20.02
CA VAL A 359 15.29 16.60 -19.18
C VAL A 359 13.99 16.98 -19.86
N VAL A 360 12.88 16.88 -19.12
CA VAL A 360 11.54 17.27 -19.54
C VAL A 360 11.28 18.69 -19.08
N ILE A 361 10.78 19.51 -20.01
CA ILE A 361 10.27 20.86 -19.74
C ILE A 361 8.80 20.85 -20.14
N GLU A 362 7.89 21.08 -19.20
CA GLU A 362 6.45 21.04 -19.45
C GLU A 362 5.68 22.16 -18.76
N THR A 363 4.46 22.41 -19.22
CA THR A 363 3.54 23.36 -18.57
C THR A 363 3.28 22.95 -17.12
N TYR A 364 3.44 23.89 -16.18
CA TYR A 364 2.94 23.71 -14.83
C TYR A 364 1.41 23.80 -14.82
N VAL A 365 0.76 22.85 -14.16
CA VAL A 365 -0.70 22.76 -14.11
C VAL A 365 -1.18 23.07 -12.70
N GLU A 366 -2.06 24.06 -12.60
CA GLU A 366 -2.77 24.38 -11.37
C GLU A 366 -3.98 23.44 -11.19
N GLY A 367 -4.23 23.05 -9.94
CA GLY A 367 -5.33 22.17 -9.57
C GLY A 367 -4.95 21.23 -8.42
N PRO A 368 -5.94 20.61 -7.76
CA PRO A 368 -5.65 19.56 -6.78
C PRO A 368 -4.97 18.38 -7.45
N GLU A 369 -3.98 17.83 -6.74
CA GLU A 369 -3.25 16.61 -7.10
C GLU A 369 -3.93 15.39 -6.47
N ILE A 370 -3.87 14.27 -7.18
CA ILE A 370 -4.38 12.99 -6.72
C ILE A 370 -3.41 11.88 -7.04
N ASP A 371 -3.38 10.93 -6.12
CA ASP A 371 -2.77 9.62 -6.31
C ASP A 371 -3.89 8.60 -6.58
N ALA A 372 -3.83 7.97 -7.75
CA ALA A 372 -4.78 6.94 -8.14
C ALA A 372 -4.11 5.58 -8.29
N ASN A 373 -4.59 4.59 -7.55
CA ASN A 373 -4.17 3.21 -7.68
C ASN A 373 -5.21 2.43 -8.48
N ILE A 374 -4.77 1.79 -9.57
CA ILE A 374 -5.61 1.01 -10.49
C ILE A 374 -5.09 -0.43 -10.57
N VAL A 375 -5.99 -1.39 -10.41
CA VAL A 375 -5.72 -2.79 -10.75
C VAL A 375 -6.55 -3.15 -11.98
N LEU A 376 -5.86 -3.60 -13.02
CA LEU A 376 -6.46 -4.07 -14.27
C LEU A 376 -6.42 -5.59 -14.36
N VAL A 377 -7.53 -6.19 -14.76
CA VAL A 377 -7.61 -7.60 -15.18
C VAL A 377 -8.31 -7.62 -16.54
N ASP A 378 -7.61 -8.13 -17.55
CA ASP A 378 -8.09 -8.16 -18.94
C ASP A 378 -8.57 -6.82 -19.50
N GLY A 379 -7.96 -5.74 -19.03
CA GLY A 379 -8.29 -4.36 -19.42
C GLY A 379 -9.42 -3.75 -18.59
N GLU A 380 -10.08 -4.51 -17.71
CA GLU A 380 -11.14 -4.00 -16.83
C GLU A 380 -10.59 -3.58 -15.47
N ILE A 381 -11.13 -2.49 -14.92
CA ILE A 381 -10.76 -2.01 -13.59
C ILE A 381 -11.42 -2.90 -12.53
N VAL A 382 -10.60 -3.58 -11.72
CA VAL A 382 -11.07 -4.36 -10.56
C VAL A 382 -10.85 -3.66 -9.23
N VAL A 383 -9.93 -2.68 -9.19
CA VAL A 383 -9.74 -1.73 -8.08
C VAL A 383 -9.49 -0.35 -8.67
N PHE A 384 -10.20 0.65 -8.16
CA PHE A 384 -9.88 2.06 -8.32
C PHE A 384 -9.91 2.71 -6.94
N GLU A 385 -8.79 3.28 -6.54
CA GLU A 385 -8.63 4.07 -5.33
C GLU A 385 -8.04 5.41 -5.75
N ALA A 386 -8.56 6.49 -5.16
CA ALA A 386 -8.04 7.84 -5.37
C ALA A 386 -7.89 8.52 -4.02
N ASN A 387 -6.72 9.10 -3.81
CA ASN A 387 -6.31 9.75 -2.59
C ASN A 387 -5.93 11.20 -2.89
N ASP A 388 -6.17 12.11 -1.94
CA ASP A 388 -5.75 13.50 -2.12
C ASP A 388 -4.28 13.64 -1.77
N ASP A 389 -3.46 14.07 -2.73
CA ASP A 389 -2.06 14.44 -2.49
C ASP A 389 -1.98 15.94 -2.17
N PHE A 390 -1.39 16.27 -1.03
CA PHE A 390 -1.42 17.62 -0.46
C PHE A 390 -0.34 18.51 -1.06
N PRO A 391 -0.61 19.84 -1.18
CA PRO A 391 0.34 20.76 -1.75
C PRO A 391 1.70 20.69 -1.06
N CYS A 392 2.74 20.60 -1.88
CA CYS A 392 4.12 20.64 -1.44
C CYS A 392 4.63 22.09 -1.42
N THR A 393 5.87 22.28 -0.97
CA THR A 393 6.47 23.63 -0.97
C THR A 393 6.52 24.24 -2.38
N GLY A 394 6.83 23.45 -3.40
CA GLY A 394 6.95 23.88 -4.80
C GLY A 394 5.65 24.34 -5.46
N ASP A 395 4.48 24.04 -4.89
CA ASP A 395 3.21 24.55 -5.39
C ASP A 395 3.01 26.04 -5.06
N TYR A 396 3.57 26.51 -3.95
CA TYR A 396 3.43 27.88 -3.49
C TYR A 396 4.38 28.84 -4.22
N ASN A 397 3.90 30.05 -4.52
CA ASN A 397 4.75 31.10 -5.09
C ASN A 397 5.56 31.86 -4.02
N ASP A 398 5.29 31.58 -2.74
CA ASP A 398 5.94 32.25 -1.64
C ASP A 398 7.31 31.61 -1.33
N LYS A 399 8.37 32.32 -1.71
CA LYS A 399 9.75 31.98 -1.36
C LYS A 399 10.12 32.45 0.06
N SER A 400 9.20 33.09 0.79
CA SER A 400 9.44 33.58 2.15
C SER A 400 9.50 32.39 3.13
N GLY A 401 10.44 32.45 4.08
CA GLY A 401 10.66 31.38 5.07
C GLY A 401 11.84 30.45 4.79
N GLY A 402 12.60 30.65 3.71
CA GLY A 402 13.88 29.97 3.47
C GLY A 402 13.78 28.46 3.19
N ARG A 403 12.56 27.92 3.03
CA ARG A 403 12.34 26.52 2.63
C ARG A 403 12.62 26.35 1.14
N VAL A 404 13.28 25.24 0.82
CA VAL A 404 13.58 24.87 -0.57
C VAL A 404 12.27 24.53 -1.27
N GLN A 405 12.02 25.18 -2.39
CA GLN A 405 10.86 24.95 -3.24
C GLN A 405 11.04 23.63 -4.00
N ASN A 406 10.49 22.54 -3.49
CA ASN A 406 10.57 21.22 -4.08
C ASN A 406 9.21 20.51 -4.02
N PHE A 407 9.12 19.38 -4.74
CA PHE A 407 7.93 18.53 -4.81
C PHE A 407 8.07 17.30 -3.91
N VAL A 408 8.74 17.44 -2.76
CA VAL A 408 8.80 16.37 -1.77
C VAL A 408 7.43 16.23 -1.12
N GLU A 409 6.94 14.99 -1.12
CA GLU A 409 5.69 14.57 -0.51
C GLU A 409 5.54 15.09 0.93
N THR A 410 4.35 15.58 1.26
CA THR A 410 4.05 16.08 2.62
C THR A 410 3.01 15.21 3.32
N SER A 411 1.90 14.94 2.64
CA SER A 411 0.79 14.21 3.22
C SER A 411 -0.14 13.73 2.12
N ASN A 412 -0.68 12.53 2.33
CA ASN A 412 -1.73 11.99 1.49
C ASN A 412 -2.96 11.67 2.35
N MET A 413 -4.17 11.89 1.82
CA MET A 413 -5.42 11.65 2.55
C MET A 413 -6.33 10.62 1.89
N LEU A 414 -6.77 9.66 2.69
CA LEU A 414 -7.67 8.58 2.31
C LEU A 414 -8.97 8.65 3.13
N PRO A 415 -10.16 8.60 2.52
CA PRO A 415 -10.42 8.75 1.09
C PRO A 415 -10.25 10.20 0.60
N SER A 416 -10.16 10.37 -0.72
CA SER A 416 -10.24 11.68 -1.38
C SER A 416 -11.52 12.44 -1.01
N ALA A 417 -11.39 13.76 -0.83
CA ALA A 417 -12.49 14.70 -0.62
C ALA A 417 -13.10 15.22 -1.93
N LEU A 418 -12.57 14.80 -3.10
CA LEU A 418 -13.15 15.18 -4.39
C LEU A 418 -14.59 14.68 -4.54
N PRO A 419 -15.47 15.45 -5.20
CA PRO A 419 -16.84 15.04 -5.38
C PRO A 419 -16.94 13.86 -6.36
N PRO A 420 -17.96 12.98 -6.22
CA PRO A 420 -18.05 11.73 -6.98
C PRO A 420 -17.98 11.87 -8.51
N TYR A 421 -18.39 13.01 -9.08
CA TYR A 421 -18.33 13.22 -10.53
C TYR A 421 -16.90 13.53 -11.04
N GLU A 422 -16.06 14.16 -10.22
CA GLU A 422 -14.64 14.35 -10.57
C GLU A 422 -13.88 13.04 -10.42
N LEU A 423 -14.15 12.26 -9.36
CA LEU A 423 -13.60 10.91 -9.20
C LEU A 423 -13.93 10.00 -10.38
N ARG A 424 -15.16 10.06 -10.92
CA ARG A 424 -15.52 9.34 -12.15
C ARG A 424 -14.74 9.81 -13.38
N SER A 425 -14.50 11.11 -13.49
CA SER A 425 -13.72 11.67 -14.60
C SER A 425 -12.25 11.26 -14.53
N VAL A 426 -11.67 11.25 -13.32
CA VAL A 426 -10.34 10.71 -13.03
C VAL A 426 -10.28 9.23 -13.40
N GLN A 427 -11.17 8.40 -12.87
CA GLN A 427 -11.21 6.97 -13.17
C GLN A 427 -11.28 6.71 -14.67
N GLN A 428 -12.18 7.39 -15.38
CA GLN A 428 -12.33 7.24 -16.82
C GLN A 428 -11.04 7.62 -17.56
N ARG A 429 -10.47 8.81 -17.28
CA ARG A 429 -9.29 9.28 -18.01
C ARG A 429 -8.07 8.40 -17.77
N LEU A 430 -7.80 8.06 -16.52
CA LEU A 430 -6.62 7.26 -16.17
C LEU A 430 -6.73 5.83 -16.71
N HIS A 431 -7.94 5.27 -16.79
CA HIS A 431 -8.19 4.01 -17.46
C HIS A 431 -7.91 4.07 -18.96
N GLU A 432 -8.42 5.08 -19.65
CA GLU A 432 -8.14 5.31 -21.09
C GLU A 432 -6.63 5.41 -21.36
N LEU A 433 -5.90 6.17 -20.53
CA LEU A 433 -4.45 6.32 -20.64
C LEU A 433 -3.69 5.02 -20.37
N ALA A 434 -4.09 4.25 -19.35
CA ALA A 434 -3.52 2.95 -19.05
C ALA A 434 -3.71 1.96 -20.22
N LEU A 435 -4.91 1.94 -20.83
CA LEU A 435 -5.18 1.10 -21.99
C LEU A 435 -4.40 1.55 -23.22
N ALA A 436 -4.26 2.86 -23.44
CA ALA A 436 -3.49 3.45 -24.53
C ALA A 436 -1.98 3.17 -24.39
N ALA A 437 -1.46 3.13 -23.16
CA ALA A 437 -0.09 2.71 -22.87
C ALA A 437 0.14 1.20 -23.11
N GLY A 438 -0.92 0.41 -23.26
CA GLY A 438 -0.87 -1.02 -23.57
C GLY A 438 -1.08 -1.95 -22.36
N PHE A 439 -1.41 -1.42 -21.19
CA PHE A 439 -1.68 -2.24 -20.01
C PHE A 439 -3.05 -2.94 -20.11
N ARG A 440 -3.10 -4.20 -19.68
CA ARG A 440 -4.33 -5.01 -19.60
C ARG A 440 -4.41 -5.80 -18.30
N ASN A 441 -3.28 -6.32 -17.82
CA ASN A 441 -3.15 -6.98 -16.53
C ASN A 441 -2.01 -6.30 -15.79
N ALA A 442 -2.34 -5.37 -14.90
CA ALA A 442 -1.35 -4.50 -14.29
C ALA A 442 -1.86 -3.92 -12.97
N ILE A 443 -0.89 -3.50 -12.14
CA ILE A 443 -1.12 -2.64 -10.99
C ILE A 443 -0.41 -1.34 -11.34
N LEU A 444 -1.14 -0.24 -11.28
CA LEU A 444 -0.66 1.06 -11.68
C LEU A 444 -0.90 2.04 -10.53
N HIS A 445 0.14 2.74 -10.13
CA HIS A 445 0.05 3.93 -9.31
C HIS A 445 0.22 5.13 -10.24
N ILE A 446 -0.75 6.03 -10.26
CA ILE A 446 -0.87 7.09 -11.26
C ILE A 446 -1.12 8.41 -10.56
N GLU A 447 -0.23 9.36 -10.77
CA GLU A 447 -0.34 10.72 -10.24
C GLU A 447 -0.99 11.61 -11.30
N ALA A 448 -1.90 12.48 -10.90
CA ALA A 448 -2.56 13.41 -11.80
C ALA A 448 -2.99 14.71 -11.11
N LYS A 449 -3.10 15.80 -11.87
CA LYS A 449 -3.73 17.05 -11.42
C LYS A 449 -5.05 17.28 -12.14
N LEU A 450 -6.04 17.83 -11.43
CA LEU A 450 -7.34 18.17 -12.00
C LEU A 450 -7.41 19.65 -12.37
N ARG A 451 -7.43 19.93 -13.68
CA ARG A 451 -7.75 21.27 -14.18
C ARG A 451 -9.21 21.56 -13.95
N ASN A 452 -9.52 22.85 -13.80
CA ASN A 452 -10.91 23.32 -13.72
C ASN A 452 -11.74 22.63 -12.62
N SER A 453 -11.07 22.01 -11.64
CA SER A 453 -11.73 21.34 -10.52
C SER A 453 -12.63 22.29 -9.77
N SER A 454 -13.78 21.77 -9.33
CA SER A 454 -14.65 22.39 -8.34
C SER A 454 -13.97 22.61 -7.00
N CYS A 455 -12.87 21.91 -6.74
CA CYS A 455 -12.15 21.96 -5.49
C CYS A 455 -10.83 22.73 -5.62
N HIS A 456 -10.33 23.19 -4.48
CA HIS A 456 -9.00 23.76 -4.31
C HIS A 456 -8.56 23.59 -2.86
N TYR A 457 -7.25 23.56 -2.63
CA TYR A 457 -6.73 23.56 -1.28
C TYR A 457 -6.87 24.95 -0.65
N VAL A 458 -7.46 24.99 0.54
CA VAL A 458 -7.69 26.20 1.32
C VAL A 458 -7.00 26.06 2.66
N LYS A 459 -6.29 27.11 3.08
CA LYS A 459 -5.77 27.21 4.44
C LYS A 459 -6.80 27.90 5.32
N THR A 460 -7.31 27.21 6.34
CA THR A 460 -8.25 27.80 7.29
C THR A 460 -7.52 28.67 8.32
N ASP A 461 -7.92 29.93 8.47
CA ASP A 461 -7.25 30.88 9.38
C ASP A 461 -7.33 30.50 10.87
N SER A 462 -8.38 29.79 11.29
CA SER A 462 -8.63 29.51 12.72
C SER A 462 -7.69 28.45 13.32
N ASP A 463 -7.28 27.47 12.52
CA ASP A 463 -6.46 26.32 12.97
C ASP A 463 -5.23 26.08 12.08
N GLY A 464 -5.08 26.83 10.99
CA GLY A 464 -3.93 26.76 10.09
C GLY A 464 -3.89 25.51 9.22
N LEU A 465 -4.95 24.68 9.24
CA LEU A 465 -5.04 23.47 8.43
C LEU A 465 -5.21 23.82 6.95
N VAL A 466 -4.57 23.04 6.09
CA VAL A 466 -4.78 23.06 4.64
C VAL A 466 -5.65 21.86 4.30
N ASP A 467 -6.78 22.04 3.62
CA ASP A 467 -7.61 20.92 3.14
C ASP A 467 -8.29 21.28 1.82
N LEU A 468 -8.78 20.24 1.14
CA LEU A 468 -9.47 20.36 -0.13
C LEU A 468 -10.93 20.81 0.09
N GLU A 469 -11.28 21.99 -0.42
CA GLU A 469 -12.61 22.58 -0.28
C GLU A 469 -13.24 22.95 -1.62
N LEU A 470 -14.58 22.92 -1.67
CA LEU A 470 -15.36 23.38 -2.83
C LEU A 470 -15.20 24.90 -3.03
N LYS A 471 -14.92 25.30 -4.26
CA LYS A 471 -14.94 26.70 -4.71
C LYS A 471 -16.36 27.25 -4.58
N THR A 472 -16.46 28.54 -4.21
CA THR A 472 -17.74 29.26 -4.15
C THR A 472 -17.74 30.43 -5.14
N PRO A 473 -18.65 30.49 -6.13
CA PRO A 473 -19.70 29.50 -6.40
C PRO A 473 -19.13 28.19 -6.95
N ALA A 474 -19.82 27.07 -6.68
CA ALA A 474 -19.45 25.74 -7.17
C ALA A 474 -19.74 25.62 -8.67
N THR A 475 -18.92 26.29 -9.48
CA THR A 475 -18.91 26.16 -10.93
C THR A 475 -17.79 25.20 -11.30
N THR A 476 -18.14 24.07 -11.90
CA THR A 476 -17.17 23.10 -12.42
C THR A 476 -17.62 22.63 -13.79
N THR A 477 -16.65 22.36 -14.64
CA THR A 477 -16.86 21.70 -15.91
C THR A 477 -15.98 20.47 -16.06
N THR A 478 -15.27 20.04 -15.00
CA THR A 478 -14.26 18.97 -15.03
C THR A 478 -14.77 17.77 -15.83
N GLN A 479 -14.15 17.55 -16.97
CA GLN A 479 -14.33 16.40 -17.83
C GLN A 479 -13.10 15.50 -17.73
N PRO A 480 -13.15 14.25 -18.24
CA PRO A 480 -11.97 13.39 -18.32
C PRO A 480 -10.73 14.07 -18.95
N LYS A 481 -10.91 14.94 -19.95
CA LYS A 481 -9.82 15.70 -20.59
C LYS A 481 -9.13 16.74 -19.69
N ASP A 482 -9.75 17.11 -18.57
CA ASP A 482 -9.21 18.06 -17.61
C ASP A 482 -8.29 17.37 -16.58
N VAL A 483 -8.28 16.03 -16.55
CA VAL A 483 -7.37 15.23 -15.72
C VAL A 483 -6.02 15.17 -16.43
N PHE A 484 -5.06 15.94 -15.93
CA PHE A 484 -3.72 16.04 -16.44
C PHE A 484 -2.84 14.97 -15.78
N LEU A 485 -2.40 13.99 -16.56
CA LEU A 485 -1.47 12.96 -16.10
C LEU A 485 -0.16 13.60 -15.62
N ILE A 486 0.39 13.20 -14.47
CA ILE A 486 1.76 13.57 -14.05
C ILE A 486 2.72 12.43 -14.41
N GLU A 487 2.39 11.22 -13.97
CA GLU A 487 3.13 10.01 -14.27
C GLU A 487 2.31 8.73 -14.08
N ILE A 488 2.75 7.63 -14.72
CA ILE A 488 2.20 6.28 -14.53
C ILE A 488 3.34 5.38 -14.06
N ASN A 489 3.20 4.83 -12.87
CA ASN A 489 4.12 3.87 -12.30
C ASN A 489 3.51 2.46 -12.40
N PRO A 490 4.09 1.53 -13.19
CA PRO A 490 3.53 0.19 -13.40
C PRO A 490 3.84 -0.76 -12.24
N ARG A 491 3.47 -0.34 -11.03
CA ARG A 491 3.65 -1.03 -9.74
C ARG A 491 2.56 -0.61 -8.77
N ALA A 492 2.50 -1.28 -7.62
CA ALA A 492 1.79 -0.80 -6.44
C ALA A 492 2.34 0.57 -5.97
N PRO A 493 1.60 1.33 -5.16
CA PRO A 493 2.14 2.52 -4.51
C PRO A 493 3.27 2.17 -3.50
N GLY A 494 3.85 3.19 -2.88
CA GLY A 494 4.86 3.01 -1.81
C GLY A 494 4.32 2.15 -0.65
N TRP A 495 5.20 1.44 0.06
CA TRP A 495 4.82 0.48 1.10
C TRP A 495 3.90 1.09 2.17
N GLN A 496 4.11 2.38 2.50
CA GLN A 496 3.32 3.13 3.46
C GLN A 496 1.87 3.32 3.00
N GLU A 497 1.65 3.55 1.70
CA GLU A 497 0.32 3.68 1.12
C GLU A 497 -0.31 2.30 0.93
N VAL A 498 0.46 1.26 0.59
CA VAL A 498 -0.04 -0.13 0.59
C VAL A 498 -0.60 -0.52 1.96
N GLU A 499 0.09 -0.14 3.06
CA GLU A 499 -0.40 -0.32 4.43
C GLU A 499 -1.63 0.55 4.70
N ALA A 500 -1.63 1.81 4.25
CA ALA A 500 -2.76 2.73 4.39
C ALA A 500 -4.03 2.20 3.73
N THR A 501 -3.95 1.76 2.47
CA THR A 501 -5.06 1.17 1.71
C THR A 501 -5.56 -0.11 2.35
N ALA A 502 -4.65 -1.01 2.74
CA ALA A 502 -5.01 -2.29 3.34
C ALA A 502 -5.82 -2.10 4.62
N ARG A 503 -5.46 -1.12 5.44
CA ARG A 503 -6.19 -0.83 6.67
C ARG A 503 -7.46 -0.02 6.42
N THR A 504 -7.42 0.96 5.52
CA THR A 504 -8.57 1.84 5.26
C THR A 504 -9.70 1.09 4.55
N TYR A 505 -9.38 0.33 3.51
CA TYR A 505 -10.35 -0.31 2.61
C TYR A 505 -10.35 -1.84 2.65
N GLY A 506 -9.34 -2.48 3.26
CA GLY A 506 -9.23 -3.94 3.28
C GLY A 506 -8.62 -4.57 2.02
N VAL A 507 -8.08 -3.76 1.10
CA VAL A 507 -7.44 -4.21 -0.15
C VAL A 507 -5.92 -4.14 -0.01
N CYS A 508 -5.22 -5.24 -0.24
CA CYS A 508 -3.78 -5.32 0.02
C CYS A 508 -2.96 -5.47 -1.27
N TYR A 509 -2.31 -4.39 -1.71
CA TYR A 509 -1.48 -4.42 -2.92
C TYR A 509 -0.25 -5.33 -2.83
N TYR A 510 0.25 -5.66 -1.63
CA TYR A 510 1.29 -6.70 -1.49
C TYR A 510 0.83 -8.02 -2.12
N SER A 511 -0.40 -8.44 -1.78
CA SER A 511 -0.97 -9.70 -2.24
C SER A 511 -1.26 -9.66 -3.73
N ILE A 512 -1.89 -8.56 -4.19
CA ILE A 512 -2.28 -8.39 -5.59
C ILE A 512 -1.03 -8.34 -6.50
N SER A 513 0.07 -7.72 -6.08
CA SER A 513 1.31 -7.65 -6.86
C SER A 513 1.97 -9.00 -7.09
N LEU A 514 2.02 -9.83 -6.05
CA LEU A 514 2.54 -11.20 -6.15
C LEU A 514 1.70 -12.04 -7.09
N LEU A 515 0.37 -11.93 -6.99
CA LEU A 515 -0.55 -12.62 -7.88
C LEU A 515 -0.47 -12.11 -9.32
N ASN A 516 -0.26 -10.81 -9.53
CA ASN A 516 -0.07 -10.22 -10.85
C ASN A 516 1.19 -10.76 -11.53
N ALA A 517 2.30 -10.88 -10.80
CA ALA A 517 3.53 -11.48 -11.29
C ALA A 517 3.41 -12.99 -11.64
N LEU A 518 2.36 -13.64 -11.13
CA LEU A 518 2.00 -15.04 -11.43
C LEU A 518 0.80 -15.17 -12.39
N ALA A 519 0.27 -14.05 -12.89
CA ALA A 519 -0.95 -13.97 -13.69
C ALA A 519 -2.17 -14.69 -13.09
N ASP A 520 -2.31 -14.66 -11.77
CA ASP A 520 -3.41 -15.29 -11.04
C ASP A 520 -4.62 -14.36 -10.92
N LYS A 521 -5.35 -14.25 -12.03
CA LYS A 521 -6.46 -13.30 -12.20
C LYS A 521 -7.63 -13.57 -11.25
N GLU A 522 -7.97 -14.84 -11.01
CA GLU A 522 -9.11 -15.21 -10.16
C GLU A 522 -8.87 -14.73 -8.73
N ARG A 523 -7.67 -14.97 -8.17
CA ARG A 523 -7.33 -14.52 -6.83
C ARG A 523 -7.16 -12.99 -6.75
N ILE A 524 -6.70 -12.33 -7.81
CA ILE A 524 -6.69 -10.86 -7.88
C ILE A 524 -8.11 -10.32 -7.72
N VAL A 525 -9.06 -10.75 -8.57
CA VAL A 525 -10.46 -10.29 -8.51
C VAL A 525 -11.09 -10.55 -7.14
N SER A 526 -10.75 -11.69 -6.53
CA SER A 526 -11.21 -12.05 -5.19
C SER A 526 -10.69 -11.10 -4.10
N LEU A 527 -9.38 -10.86 -4.06
CA LEU A 527 -8.72 -10.07 -3.01
C LEU A 527 -8.83 -8.54 -3.24
N SER A 528 -9.36 -8.13 -4.39
CA SER A 528 -9.62 -6.73 -4.76
C SER A 528 -10.91 -6.15 -4.18
N LYS A 529 -11.70 -6.92 -3.42
CA LYS A 529 -12.97 -6.43 -2.85
C LYS A 529 -12.72 -5.58 -1.60
N PRO A 530 -13.12 -4.30 -1.57
CA PRO A 530 -13.00 -3.48 -0.36
C PRO A 530 -13.97 -3.93 0.74
N PHE A 531 -13.93 -3.29 1.89
CA PHE A 531 -15.00 -3.40 2.90
C PHE A 531 -16.34 -2.93 2.32
N LEU A 532 -17.43 -3.60 2.70
CA LEU A 532 -18.77 -3.35 2.15
C LEU A 532 -19.25 -1.90 2.39
N GLY A 533 -18.94 -1.35 3.56
CA GLY A 533 -19.27 0.02 3.97
C GLY A 533 -18.26 1.07 3.49
N GLY A 534 -17.27 0.70 2.69
CA GLY A 534 -16.21 1.59 2.24
C GLY A 534 -15.12 1.81 3.32
N PRO A 535 -14.44 2.97 3.32
CA PRO A 535 -13.33 3.23 4.22
C PRO A 535 -13.76 3.19 5.68
N GLN A 536 -13.01 2.50 6.54
CA GLN A 536 -13.38 2.38 7.97
C GLN A 536 -13.07 3.64 8.81
N TYR A 537 -12.29 4.58 8.27
CA TYR A 537 -11.93 5.86 8.89
C TYR A 537 -11.37 6.81 7.84
N HIS A 538 -11.14 8.07 8.23
CA HIS A 538 -10.25 8.98 7.52
C HIS A 538 -8.82 8.72 7.96
N MET A 539 -7.89 8.59 7.01
CA MET A 539 -6.47 8.41 7.26
C MET A 539 -5.67 9.54 6.61
N GLN A 540 -4.78 10.13 7.40
CA GLN A 540 -3.66 10.92 6.93
C GLN A 540 -2.40 10.06 6.94
N LEU A 541 -1.84 9.86 5.76
CA LEU A 541 -0.48 9.36 5.59
C LEU A 541 0.45 10.57 5.64
N LEU A 542 1.05 10.82 6.80
CA LEU A 542 1.90 11.99 7.05
C LEU A 542 3.37 11.64 6.79
N TYR A 543 4.01 12.44 5.96
CA TYR A 543 5.45 12.38 5.69
C TYR A 543 6.16 13.56 6.34
N VAL A 544 7.15 13.26 7.17
CA VAL A 544 7.93 14.29 7.86
C VAL A 544 9.33 14.31 7.26
N SER A 545 9.57 15.20 6.29
CA SER A 545 10.86 15.35 5.59
C SER A 545 11.84 16.28 6.32
N VAL A 546 13.14 16.14 6.06
CA VAL A 546 14.15 17.10 6.56
C VAL A 546 13.97 18.48 5.93
N GLN A 547 14.32 19.53 6.67
CA GLN A 547 14.31 20.93 6.25
C GLN A 547 15.74 21.49 6.06
N LYS A 548 16.77 20.79 6.54
CA LYS A 548 18.18 21.15 6.38
C LYS A 548 19.06 19.90 6.34
N GLY A 549 20.21 20.00 5.68
CA GLY A 549 21.22 18.94 5.69
C GLY A 549 21.95 18.81 7.03
N GLY A 550 22.57 17.66 7.26
CA GLY A 550 23.41 17.40 8.43
C GLY A 550 23.40 15.94 8.88
N ILE A 551 23.91 15.70 10.09
CA ILE A 551 23.96 14.36 10.69
C ILE A 551 22.76 14.19 11.63
N TYR A 552 21.94 13.16 11.38
CA TYR A 552 20.82 12.81 12.24
C TYR A 552 21.31 12.29 13.59
N LYS A 553 20.69 12.73 14.70
CA LYS A 553 21.13 12.43 16.08
C LYS A 553 19.98 12.40 17.10
N PHE A 554 18.76 12.16 16.63
CA PHE A 554 17.55 12.34 17.42
C PHE A 554 16.91 11.01 17.85
N GLY A 555 17.55 9.88 17.54
CA GLY A 555 17.07 8.54 17.83
C GLY A 555 15.73 8.23 17.15
N ASP A 556 14.96 7.32 17.74
CA ASP A 556 13.61 6.99 17.26
C ASP A 556 12.62 8.11 17.60
N ILE A 557 12.41 8.99 16.64
CA ILE A 557 11.55 10.17 16.81
C ILE A 557 10.07 9.80 16.92
N CYS A 558 9.64 8.74 16.24
CA CYS A 558 8.27 8.24 16.30
C CYS A 558 7.93 7.82 17.73
N LYS A 559 8.82 7.03 18.36
CA LYS A 559 8.66 6.64 19.76
C LYS A 559 8.64 7.85 20.68
N ARG A 560 9.54 8.81 20.49
CA ARG A 560 9.62 10.02 21.31
C ARG A 560 8.34 10.87 21.24
N VAL A 561 7.78 11.08 20.06
CA VAL A 561 6.53 11.84 19.86
C VAL A 561 5.33 11.13 20.47
N LEU A 562 5.19 9.82 20.25
CA LEU A 562 4.06 9.05 20.76
C LEU A 562 4.10 8.81 22.28
N GLN A 563 5.26 9.03 22.91
CA GLN A 563 5.47 8.91 24.35
C GLN A 563 5.70 10.27 25.04
N ALA A 564 5.33 11.37 24.38
CA ALA A 564 5.50 12.72 24.91
C ALA A 564 4.61 12.98 26.16
N PRO A 565 5.19 13.46 27.28
CA PRO A 565 4.47 13.74 28.52
C PRO A 565 3.20 14.57 28.35
N GLY A 566 2.05 14.00 28.75
CA GLY A 566 0.76 14.69 28.75
C GLY A 566 -0.05 14.56 27.46
N GLN A 567 0.50 13.91 26.42
CA GLN A 567 -0.21 13.64 25.17
C GLN A 567 -0.18 12.16 24.76
N GLU A 568 0.44 11.27 25.55
CA GLU A 568 0.74 9.89 25.15
C GLU A 568 -0.51 9.12 24.74
N HIS A 569 -1.56 9.19 25.55
CA HIS A 569 -2.82 8.48 25.29
C HIS A 569 -3.65 9.15 24.18
N GLN A 570 -3.44 10.46 23.96
CA GLN A 570 -4.23 11.21 22.99
C GLN A 570 -3.71 10.97 21.56
N LEU A 571 -2.41 11.07 21.31
CA LEU A 571 -1.86 10.88 19.96
C LEU A 571 -1.80 9.40 19.56
N SER A 572 -1.36 8.52 20.47
CA SER A 572 -1.20 7.10 20.15
C SER A 572 -2.50 6.40 19.76
N ALA A 573 -3.64 6.84 20.31
CA ALA A 573 -4.96 6.30 19.94
C ALA A 573 -5.34 6.58 18.48
N HIS A 574 -4.71 7.57 17.84
CA HIS A 574 -4.93 7.96 16.46
C HIS A 574 -3.83 7.47 15.51
N VAL A 575 -2.77 6.81 15.99
CA VAL A 575 -1.66 6.37 15.13
C VAL A 575 -1.65 4.84 15.04
N VAL A 576 -2.01 4.31 13.86
CA VAL A 576 -2.07 2.85 13.62
C VAL A 576 -0.73 2.26 13.18
N LYS A 577 0.17 3.10 12.68
CA LYS A 577 1.54 2.75 12.29
C LYS A 577 2.40 4.01 12.30
N SER A 578 3.65 3.87 12.72
CA SER A 578 4.68 4.88 12.53
C SER A 578 6.00 4.19 12.18
N THR A 579 6.88 4.90 11.49
CA THR A 579 8.20 4.39 11.11
C THR A 579 9.20 5.53 11.09
N ASN A 580 10.24 5.41 11.92
CA ASN A 580 11.43 6.25 11.88
C ASN A 580 12.32 5.75 10.73
N LEU A 581 12.75 6.67 9.86
CA LEU A 581 13.46 6.34 8.62
C LEU A 581 14.94 6.70 8.63
N LEU A 582 15.39 7.54 9.58
CA LEU A 582 16.80 7.94 9.73
C LEU A 582 17.42 7.35 10.99
N GLU A 583 18.66 6.88 10.90
CA GLU A 583 19.41 6.37 12.05
C GLU A 583 20.44 7.40 12.56
N ASP A 584 20.78 7.34 13.85
CA ASP A 584 21.79 8.22 14.43
C ASP A 584 23.14 8.02 13.74
N GLY A 585 23.73 9.12 13.27
CA GLY A 585 24.98 9.12 12.50
C GLY A 585 24.79 9.15 10.98
N GLU A 586 23.56 9.00 10.49
CA GLU A 586 23.26 9.12 9.05
C GLU A 586 23.43 10.56 8.57
N GLU A 587 24.15 10.74 7.46
CA GLU A 587 24.35 12.04 6.82
C GLU A 587 23.25 12.27 5.78
N VAL A 588 22.51 13.36 5.93
CA VAL A 588 21.45 13.77 5.02
C VAL A 588 21.89 15.03 4.27
N LEU A 589 21.79 14.98 2.95
CA LEU A 589 22.08 16.13 2.09
C LEU A 589 21.08 17.26 2.34
N ASP A 590 21.53 18.49 2.13
CA ASP A 590 20.63 19.63 2.21
C ASP A 590 19.58 19.55 1.08
N PRO A 591 18.27 19.72 1.36
CA PRO A 591 17.22 19.65 0.35
C PRO A 591 17.45 20.61 -0.83
N SER A 592 18.23 21.69 -0.65
CA SER A 592 18.55 22.66 -1.71
C SER A 592 19.36 22.07 -2.86
N THR A 593 20.00 20.91 -2.64
CA THR A 593 20.71 20.16 -3.68
C THR A 593 19.75 19.58 -4.74
N GLY A 594 18.47 19.39 -4.39
CA GLY A 594 17.49 18.67 -5.22
C GLY A 594 17.62 17.15 -5.20
N GLN A 595 18.62 16.60 -4.49
CA GLN A 595 18.76 15.18 -4.19
C GLN A 595 18.01 14.90 -2.89
N VAL A 596 16.75 14.53 -3.03
CA VAL A 596 15.80 14.38 -1.92
C VAL A 596 15.46 12.92 -1.61
N TYR A 597 16.14 11.97 -2.26
CA TYR A 597 16.05 10.58 -1.85
C TYR A 597 16.60 10.39 -0.43
N GLY A 598 15.83 9.68 0.41
CA GLY A 598 16.20 9.42 1.81
C GLY A 598 16.01 10.60 2.76
N THR A 599 15.33 11.69 2.35
CA THR A 599 15.13 12.86 3.22
C THR A 599 13.97 12.74 4.20
N PHE A 600 13.23 11.63 4.23
CA PHE A 600 12.15 11.47 5.20
C PHE A 600 12.71 11.07 6.56
N ILE A 601 12.38 11.84 7.60
CA ILE A 601 12.71 11.55 8.99
C ILE A 601 11.79 10.43 9.50
N ALA A 602 10.49 10.58 9.25
CA ALA A 602 9.47 9.69 9.78
C ALA A 602 8.20 9.68 8.92
N ILE A 603 7.47 8.58 9.01
CA ILE A 603 6.13 8.42 8.43
C ILE A 603 5.15 8.02 9.54
N PHE A 604 3.95 8.58 9.51
CA PHE A 604 2.85 8.24 10.43
C PHE A 604 1.57 7.96 9.64
N LEU A 605 0.88 6.86 9.97
CA LEU A 605 -0.49 6.59 9.55
C LEU A 605 -1.43 7.06 10.67
N VAL A 606 -1.96 8.27 10.51
CA VAL A 606 -2.84 8.93 11.47
C VAL A 606 -4.29 8.72 11.05
N ILE A 607 -5.17 8.32 11.97
CA ILE A 607 -6.57 8.01 11.67
C ILE A 607 -7.53 8.85 12.50
N SER A 608 -8.71 9.11 11.95
CA SER A 608 -9.88 9.52 12.72
C SER A 608 -11.12 8.79 12.25
N ARG A 609 -11.86 8.24 13.21
CA ARG A 609 -13.18 7.64 12.98
C ARG A 609 -14.31 8.67 13.01
N THR A 610 -14.02 9.93 13.35
CA THR A 610 -15.03 10.98 13.49
C THR A 610 -15.07 11.92 12.29
N SER A 611 -13.91 12.38 11.82
CA SER A 611 -13.83 13.35 10.73
C SER A 611 -12.44 13.43 10.13
N ARG A 612 -12.40 13.77 8.84
CA ARG A 612 -11.19 14.12 8.10
C ARG A 612 -10.37 15.21 8.81
N LYS A 613 -11.07 16.25 9.30
CA LYS A 613 -10.47 17.39 10.01
C LYS A 613 -9.73 16.98 11.28
N GLU A 614 -10.26 16.03 12.04
CA GLU A 614 -9.58 15.54 13.25
C GLU A 614 -8.29 14.81 12.91
N ALA A 615 -8.26 13.96 11.87
CA ALA A 615 -7.05 13.27 11.44
C ALA A 615 -5.93 14.27 11.12
N MET A 616 -6.23 15.30 10.32
CA MET A 616 -5.26 16.35 9.97
C MET A 616 -4.80 17.17 11.17
N ARG A 617 -5.71 17.49 12.10
CA ARG A 617 -5.34 18.20 13.34
C ARG A 617 -4.33 17.40 14.17
N ILE A 618 -4.54 16.09 14.28
CA ILE A 618 -3.61 15.20 14.99
C ILE A 618 -2.29 15.10 14.24
N GLY A 619 -2.30 14.95 12.91
CA GLY A 619 -1.09 14.89 12.10
C GLY A 619 -0.26 16.17 12.17
N ASN A 620 -0.90 17.35 12.14
CA ASN A 620 -0.20 18.62 12.33
C ASN A 620 0.47 18.73 13.70
N GLU A 621 -0.17 18.24 14.77
CA GLU A 621 0.45 18.22 16.10
C GLU A 621 1.63 17.25 16.15
N ILE A 622 1.51 16.08 15.52
CA ILE A 622 2.62 15.12 15.38
C ILE A 622 3.77 15.77 14.61
N GLU A 623 3.52 16.40 13.46
CA GLU A 623 4.58 17.07 12.70
C GLU A 623 5.24 18.15 13.55
N ARG A 624 4.46 19.01 14.21
CA ARG A 624 4.97 20.06 15.11
C ARG A 624 5.91 19.50 16.16
N LEU A 625 5.54 18.40 16.82
CA LEU A 625 6.36 17.73 17.83
C LEU A 625 7.63 17.10 17.23
N VAL A 626 7.55 16.48 16.04
CA VAL A 626 8.75 16.01 15.35
C VAL A 626 9.69 17.18 15.12
N ARG A 627 9.23 18.30 14.55
CA ARG A 627 10.05 19.49 14.30
C ARG A 627 10.67 20.05 15.58
N GLU A 628 9.92 20.08 16.68
CA GLU A 628 10.41 20.53 17.99
C GLU A 628 11.51 19.61 18.52
N TYR A 629 11.32 18.30 18.42
CA TYR A 629 12.25 17.31 18.97
C TYR A 629 13.48 17.06 18.10
N THR A 630 13.43 17.45 16.83
CA THR A 630 14.56 17.43 15.91
C THR A 630 15.24 18.79 15.73
N ASP A 631 14.88 19.81 16.51
CA ASP A 631 15.41 21.18 16.37
C ASP A 631 15.31 21.73 14.93
N GLY A 632 14.20 21.40 14.24
CA GLY A 632 13.97 21.74 12.84
C GLY A 632 14.99 21.13 11.87
N PHE A 633 15.59 19.99 12.21
CA PHE A 633 16.14 19.06 11.22
C PHE A 633 15.03 18.61 10.31
#